data_AF-A0A832TNB2-F1
#
_entry.id   AF-A0A832TNB2-F1
#
_cell.length_a   1.000
_cell.length_b   1.000
_cell.length_c   1.000
_cell.angle_alpha   90.00
_cell.angle_beta   90.00
_cell.angle_gamma   90.00
#
_symmetry.space_group_name_H-M   'P 1'
#
loop_
_entity.id
_entity.type
_entity.pdbx_description
1 polymer ?
#
loop_
_entity_poly.entity_id
_entity_poly.type
_entity_poly.pdbx_seq_one_letter_code
_entity_poly.pdbx_strand_id
1 'polypeptide(L)' 'VEAFLGLLSLEPDTFVIKKHGPDVASKTMEKAREVREGLRDLQAFDQECIDKKINPGSIADIIIAALYIALGEGWEWD' A
#
# COMPACT_ATOMS: atom_id res chain seq x y z
N VAL A 1 4.53 8.30 1.93
CA VAL A 1 4.12 7.52 0.74
C VAL A 1 5.06 6.33 0.50
N GLU A 2 6.37 6.54 0.47
CA GLU A 2 7.37 5.46 0.28
C GLU A 2 7.21 4.25 1.20
N ALA A 3 6.98 4.45 2.52
CA ALA A 3 6.79 3.34 3.45
C ALA A 3 5.58 2.47 3.08
N PHE A 4 4.46 3.10 2.69
CA PHE A 4 3.24 2.41 2.31
C PHE A 4 3.41 1.61 1.02
N LEU A 5 3.89 2.25 -0.06
CA LEU A 5 4.20 1.55 -1.31
C LEU A 5 5.26 0.49 -1.10
N GLY A 6 6.19 0.76 -0.18
CA GLY A 6 7.24 -0.13 0.25
C GLY A 6 6.69 -1.48 0.69
N LEU A 7 5.82 -1.45 1.70
CA LEU A 7 5.19 -2.66 2.21
C LEU A 7 4.19 -3.28 1.22
N LEU A 8 3.36 -2.45 0.56
CA LEU A 8 2.39 -2.93 -0.43
C LEU A 8 3.04 -3.64 -1.62
N SER A 9 4.28 -3.31 -1.98
CA SER A 9 5.03 -3.97 -3.07
C SER A 9 5.62 -5.35 -2.71
N LEU A 10 5.60 -5.69 -1.42
CA LEU A 10 6.20 -6.92 -0.86
C LEU A 10 5.14 -7.89 -0.36
N GLU A 11 4.06 -7.38 0.23
CA GLU A 11 3.04 -8.18 0.90
C GLU A 11 1.65 -7.94 0.30
N PRO A 12 0.89 -9.02 -0.05
CA PRO A 12 -0.50 -8.88 -0.45
C PRO A 12 -1.36 -8.34 0.70
N ASP A 13 -2.16 -7.31 0.43
CA ASP A 13 -3.04 -6.72 1.43
C ASP A 13 -4.19 -7.66 1.83
N THR A 14 -4.32 -7.97 3.12
CA THR A 14 -5.32 -8.93 3.61
C THR A 14 -6.76 -8.41 3.57
N PHE A 15 -6.98 -7.10 3.63
CA PHE A 15 -8.30 -6.51 3.39
C PHE A 15 -8.72 -6.62 1.93
N VAL A 16 -7.77 -6.44 0.99
CA VAL A 16 -7.99 -6.71 -0.44
C VAL A 16 -8.28 -8.19 -0.66
N ILE A 17 -7.52 -9.11 -0.06
CA ILE A 17 -7.80 -10.56 -0.15
C ILE A 17 -9.23 -10.84 0.32
N LYS A 18 -9.63 -10.33 1.48
CA LYS A 18 -10.95 -10.55 2.07
C LYS A 18 -12.09 -10.05 1.18
N LYS A 19 -11.89 -8.92 0.49
CA LYS A 19 -12.96 -8.24 -0.29
C LYS A 19 -12.96 -8.60 -1.77
N HIS A 20 -11.80 -8.88 -2.35
CA HIS A 20 -11.61 -9.05 -3.80
C HIS A 20 -10.89 -10.35 -4.18
N GLY A 21 -10.41 -11.13 -3.21
CA GLY A 21 -9.72 -12.40 -3.42
C GLY A 21 -8.20 -12.25 -3.60
N PRO A 22 -7.47 -13.38 -3.50
CA PRO A 22 -6.00 -13.41 -3.51
C PRO A 22 -5.40 -12.91 -4.83
N ASP A 23 -6.02 -13.20 -5.97
CA ASP A 23 -5.51 -12.78 -7.28
C ASP A 23 -5.50 -11.25 -7.44
N VAL A 24 -6.54 -10.58 -6.92
CA VAL A 24 -6.62 -9.11 -6.96
C VAL A 24 -5.60 -8.49 -6.01
N ALA A 25 -5.39 -9.09 -4.84
CA ALA A 25 -4.37 -8.65 -3.89
C ALA A 25 -2.95 -8.77 -4.50
N SER A 26 -2.62 -9.91 -5.11
CA SER A 26 -1.32 -10.11 -5.78
C SER A 26 -1.09 -9.10 -6.91
N LYS A 27 -2.10 -8.85 -7.76
CA LYS A 27 -2.00 -7.82 -8.81
C LYS A 27 -1.86 -6.40 -8.27
N THR A 28 -2.47 -6.11 -7.13
CA THR A 28 -2.34 -4.80 -6.46
C THR A 28 -0.92 -4.61 -5.92
N MET A 29 -0.34 -5.68 -5.34
CA MET A 29 1.04 -5.71 -4.87
C MET A 29 2.04 -5.54 -6.05
N GLU A 30 1.83 -6.25 -7.15
CA GLU A 30 2.66 -6.12 -8.36
C GLU A 30 2.64 -4.68 -8.91
N LYS A 31 1.47 -4.04 -8.97
CA LYS A 31 1.37 -2.64 -9.42
C LYS A 31 2.04 -1.66 -8.47
N ALA A 32 1.96 -1.90 -7.16
CA ALA A 32 2.71 -1.11 -6.20
C ALA A 32 4.23 -1.25 -6.43
N ARG A 33 4.70 -2.44 -6.82
CA ARG A 33 6.10 -2.65 -7.24
C ARG A 33 6.44 -1.89 -8.52
N GLU A 34 5.59 -1.96 -9.55
CA GLU A 34 5.78 -1.19 -10.79
C GLU A 34 5.89 0.33 -10.51
N VAL A 35 5.10 0.87 -9.58
CA VAL A 35 5.20 2.27 -9.17
C VAL A 35 6.56 2.58 -8.54
N ARG A 36 7.05 1.72 -7.64
CA ARG A 36 8.38 1.89 -7.01
C ARG A 36 9.53 1.81 -8.01
N GLU A 37 9.37 0.99 -9.04
CA GLU A 37 10.36 0.83 -10.11
C GLU A 37 10.27 1.95 -11.17
N GLY A 38 9.33 2.90 -11.02
CA GLY A 38 9.10 3.99 -11.97
C GLY A 38 8.48 3.53 -13.30
N LEU A 39 7.96 2.30 -13.34
CA LEU A 39 7.31 1.70 -14.52
C LEU A 39 5.83 2.09 -14.64
N ARG A 40 5.25 2.58 -13.54
CA ARG A 40 3.85 3.02 -13.45
C ARG A 40 3.76 4.33 -12.69
N ASP A 41 2.86 5.20 -13.14
CA ASP A 41 2.54 6.43 -12.43
C ASP A 41 1.70 6.16 -11.17
N LEU A 42 2.05 6.83 -10.07
CA LEU A 42 1.38 6.66 -8.77
C LEU A 42 -0.07 7.13 -8.83
N GLN A 43 -0.36 8.28 -9.43
CA GLN A 43 -1.71 8.82 -9.45
C GLN A 43 -2.64 7.95 -10.32
N ALA A 44 -2.13 7.42 -11.42
CA ALA A 44 -2.85 6.46 -12.26
C ALA A 44 -3.14 5.15 -11.50
N PHE A 45 -2.20 4.65 -10.70
CA PHE A 45 -2.43 3.47 -9.85
C PHE A 45 -3.48 3.73 -8.77
N ASP A 46 -3.39 4.87 -8.08
CA ASP A 46 -4.33 5.23 -7.02
C ASP A 46 -5.75 5.42 -7.59
N GLN A 47 -5.87 6.11 -8.71
CA GLN A 47 -7.15 6.28 -9.41
C GLN A 47 -7.75 4.93 -9.84
N GLU A 48 -6.92 4.01 -10.34
CA GLU A 48 -7.38 2.66 -10.67
C GLU A 48 -7.94 1.93 -9.44
N CYS A 49 -7.31 2.09 -8.28
CA CYS A 49 -7.78 1.48 -7.03
C CYS A 49 -9.12 2.07 -6.59
N ILE A 50 -9.29 3.39 -6.71
CA ILE A 50 -10.55 4.10 -6.44
C ILE A 50 -11.66 3.59 -7.36
N ASP A 51 -11.42 3.57 -8.67
CA ASP A 51 -12.41 3.16 -9.67
C ASP A 51 -12.87 1.72 -9.45
N LYS A 52 -11.94 0.84 -9.07
CA LYS A 52 -12.20 -0.59 -8.79
C LYS A 52 -12.62 -0.87 -7.35
N LYS A 53 -12.69 0.15 -6.50
CA LYS A 53 -12.97 0.06 -5.05
C LYS A 53 -12.03 -0.89 -4.29
N ILE A 54 -10.79 -1.01 -4.76
CA ILE A 54 -9.72 -1.78 -4.14
C ILE A 54 -9.08 -0.88 -3.08
N ASN A 55 -9.15 -1.29 -1.83
CA ASN A 55 -8.58 -0.55 -0.71
C ASN A 55 -7.46 -1.39 -0.08
N PRO A 56 -6.18 -1.02 -0.19
CA PRO A 56 -5.08 -1.66 0.53
C PRO A 56 -5.05 -1.19 2.01
N GLY A 57 -6.15 -1.49 2.72
CA GLY A 57 -6.43 -0.97 4.05
C GLY A 57 -5.58 -1.60 5.17
N SER A 58 -5.28 -2.89 5.09
CA SER A 58 -4.47 -3.55 6.11
C SER A 58 -3.01 -3.10 6.08
N ILE A 59 -2.47 -2.83 4.90
CA ILE A 59 -1.17 -2.17 4.78
C ILE A 59 -1.24 -0.76 5.37
N ALA A 60 -2.31 0.01 5.13
CA ALA A 60 -2.48 1.33 5.73
C ALA A 60 -2.52 1.26 7.27
N ASP A 61 -3.22 0.28 7.83
CA ASP A 61 -3.29 0.03 9.28
C ASP A 61 -1.90 -0.27 9.89
N ILE A 62 -1.07 -1.07 9.19
CA ILE A 62 0.30 -1.33 9.62
C ILE A 62 1.14 -0.05 9.58
N ILE A 63 1.00 0.75 8.52
CA ILE A 63 1.75 2.01 8.39
C ILE A 63 1.39 2.98 9.51
N ILE A 64 0.09 3.15 9.83
CA ILE A 64 -0.28 4.07 10.92
C ILE A 64 0.20 3.56 12.29
N ALA A 65 0.19 2.25 12.53
CA ALA A 65 0.76 1.65 13.75
C ALA A 65 2.28 1.88 13.84
N ALA A 66 3.01 1.70 12.73
CA ALA A 66 4.45 1.96 12.67
C ALA A 66 4.77 3.44 12.87
N LEU A 67 3.98 4.34 12.27
CA LEU A 67 4.11 5.79 12.46
C LEU A 67 3.88 6.15 13.94
N TYR A 68 2.85 5.60 14.58
CA TYR A 68 2.58 5.85 16.01
C TYR A 68 3.79 5.47 16.88
N ILE A 69 4.39 4.30 16.65
CA ILE A 69 5.59 3.87 17.38
C ILE A 69 6.75 4.79 17.08
N ALA A 70 7.03 5.11 15.82
CA ALA A 70 8.13 5.98 15.42
C ALA A 70 8.03 7.36 16.11
N LEU A 71 6.84 7.95 16.12
CA LEU A 71 6.57 9.22 16.82
C LEU A 71 6.83 9.10 18.33
N GLY A 72 6.41 7.99 18.95
CA GLY A 72 6.64 7.72 20.37
C GLY A 72 8.12 7.56 20.72
N GLU A 73 8.93 7.05 19.78
CA GLU A 73 10.39 6.90 19.91
C GLU A 73 11.17 8.19 19.56
N GLY A 74 10.47 9.31 19.34
CA GLY A 74 11.09 10.60 19.05
C GLY A 74 11.50 10.77 17.58
N TRP A 75 10.85 10.07 16.65
CA TRP A 75 11.05 10.31 15.24
C TRP A 75 10.57 11.72 14.87
N GLU A 76 11.51 12.53 14.41
CA GLU A 76 11.26 13.83 13.81
C GLU A 76 11.36 13.70 12.28
N TRP A 77 10.43 14.33 11.58
CA TRP A 77 10.45 14.45 10.13
C TRP A 77 10.56 15.94 9.80
N ASP A 78 11.66 16.33 9.17
CA ASP A 78 11.87 17.68 8.62
C ASP A 78 11.09 17.87 7.30
#